data_AF-A0A2D6BIV4-F1
#
_entry.id   AF-A0A2D6BIV4-F1
#
_cell.length_a   1.000
_cell.length_b   1.000
_cell.length_c   1.000
_cell.angle_alpha   90.00
_cell.angle_beta   90.00
_cell.angle_gamma   90.00
#
_symmetry.space_group_name_H-M   'P 1'
#
loop_
_entity.id
_entity.type
_entity.pdbx_description
1 polymer ?
#
loop_
_entity_poly.entity_id
_entity_poly.type
_entity_poly.pdbx_seq_one_letter_code
_entity_poly.pdbx_strand_id
1 'polypeptide(L)'
;MSHKKRGQLTTSPEWARHLRPLFRRFFWKGERRAERKLARREAEALAARPAMGSVEDLLREVESWPPELSSTELWVPEHLTLRGDPVAQGVAMAIVGDKLLSFDFFPKGYAAAPGGRLYRYIRE
;
A
#
# COMPACT_ATOMS: atom_id res chain seq x y z
N MET A 1 3.70 -21.24 35.97
CA MET A 1 2.67 -20.46 35.23
C MET A 1 3.23 -19.07 34.97
N SER A 2 3.52 -18.74 33.70
CA SER A 2 4.18 -17.49 33.33
C SER A 2 3.17 -16.34 33.29
N HIS A 3 3.29 -15.39 34.23
CA HIS A 3 2.52 -14.14 34.24
C HIS A 3 2.97 -13.26 33.07
N LYS A 4 2.25 -13.29 31.95
CA LYS A 4 2.42 -12.30 30.89
C LYS A 4 1.88 -10.95 31.39
N LYS A 5 2.78 -9.97 31.61
CA LYS A 5 2.43 -8.61 32.03
C LYS A 5 1.77 -7.85 30.87
N ARG A 6 0.74 -7.04 31.18
CA ARG A 6 0.18 -6.03 30.26
C ARG A 6 1.33 -5.13 29.76
N GLY A 7 1.48 -4.96 28.44
CA GLY A 7 2.50 -4.08 27.85
C GLY A 7 3.32 -4.64 26.69
N GLN A 8 3.10 -5.88 26.22
CA GLN A 8 3.95 -6.44 25.15
C GLN A 8 3.71 -5.87 23.74
N LEU A 9 2.61 -5.12 23.51
CA LEU A 9 2.35 -4.37 22.28
C LEU A 9 1.49 -3.14 22.63
N THR A 10 2.11 -2.04 23.07
CA THR A 10 1.37 -0.78 23.26
C THR A 10 1.54 0.12 22.04
N THR A 11 0.52 0.16 21.18
CA THR A 11 0.34 1.15 20.10
C THR A 11 -0.03 2.55 20.62
N SER A 12 0.38 2.87 21.85
CA SER A 12 0.27 4.17 22.49
C SER A 12 1.27 4.19 23.63
N PRO A 13 2.15 5.19 23.74
CA PRO A 13 3.06 5.23 24.86
C PRO A 13 2.27 5.44 26.17
N GLU A 14 2.30 4.46 27.08
CA GLU A 14 1.50 4.50 28.32
C GLU A 14 1.72 5.77 29.17
N TRP A 15 2.90 6.40 29.04
CA TRP A 15 3.23 7.67 29.68
C TRP A 15 2.30 8.83 29.27
N ALA A 16 1.71 8.80 28.07
CA ALA A 16 0.80 9.84 27.59
C ALA A 16 -0.48 9.94 28.46
N ARG A 17 -0.87 8.83 29.11
CA ARG A 17 -2.02 8.78 30.04
C ARG A 17 -1.76 9.54 31.34
N HIS A 18 -0.50 9.75 31.69
CA HIS A 18 -0.06 10.46 32.89
C HIS A 18 0.29 11.94 32.62
N LEU A 19 0.13 12.42 31.38
CA LEU A 19 0.31 13.84 31.06
C LEU A 19 -0.76 14.70 31.75
N ARG A 20 -0.32 15.85 32.27
CA ARG A 20 -1.21 16.93 32.74
C ARG A 20 -2.16 17.35 31.60
N PRO A 21 -3.38 17.86 31.89
CA PRO A 21 -4.41 18.12 30.88
C PRO A 21 -3.94 18.95 29.69
N LEU A 22 -3.13 19.99 29.93
CA LEU A 22 -2.55 20.83 28.87
C LEU A 22 -1.61 20.03 27.96
N PHE A 23 -0.67 19.27 28.53
CA PHE A 23 0.30 18.49 27.75
C PHE A 23 -0.36 17.33 26.99
N ARG A 24 -1.42 16.73 27.54
CA ARG A 24 -2.21 15.71 26.84
C ARG A 24 -2.87 16.27 25.57
N ARG A 25 -3.38 17.51 25.63
CA ARG A 25 -3.94 18.21 24.46
C ARG A 25 -2.88 18.50 23.40
N PHE A 26 -1.68 18.93 23.81
CA PHE A 26 -0.57 19.15 22.87
C PHE A 26 -0.08 17.85 22.24
N PHE A 27 0.05 16.78 23.03
CA PHE A 27 0.41 15.45 22.56
C PHE A 27 -0.54 14.96 21.47
N TRP A 28 -1.86 14.90 21.73
CA TRP A 28 -2.84 14.46 20.73
C TRP A 28 -2.99 15.42 19.54
N LYS A 29 -2.60 16.68 19.69
CA LYS A 29 -2.49 17.61 18.55
C LYS A 29 -1.24 17.29 17.72
N GLY A 30 -0.13 16.93 18.35
CA GLY A 30 1.10 16.48 17.72
C GLY A 30 0.90 15.19 16.94
N GLU A 31 0.34 14.16 17.58
CA GLU A 31 0.02 12.86 16.94
C GLU A 31 -0.83 13.05 15.68
N ARG A 32 -1.97 13.74 15.79
CA ARG A 32 -2.83 14.01 14.62
C ARG A 32 -2.14 14.84 13.54
N ARG A 33 -1.22 15.73 13.90
CA ARG A 33 -0.42 16.49 12.91
C ARG A 33 0.59 15.57 12.22
N ALA A 34 1.22 14.65 12.96
CA ALA A 34 2.14 13.67 12.41
C ALA A 34 1.43 12.69 11.48
N GLU A 35 0.28 12.15 11.90
CA GLU A 35 -0.61 11.31 11.07
C GLU A 35 -0.99 12.03 9.77
N ARG A 36 -1.48 13.27 9.86
CA ARG A 36 -1.81 14.07 8.67
C ARG A 36 -0.61 14.31 7.76
N LYS A 37 0.58 14.52 8.32
CA LYS A 37 1.80 14.73 7.55
C LYS A 37 2.23 13.46 6.83
N LEU A 38 2.10 12.29 7.47
CA LEU A 38 2.35 10.99 6.86
C LEU A 38 1.36 10.72 5.74
N ALA A 39 0.06 10.84 6.01
CA ALA A 39 -0.98 10.65 5.01
C ALA A 39 -0.81 11.60 3.80
N ARG A 40 -0.43 12.86 4.04
CA ARG A 40 -0.12 13.81 2.97
C ARG A 40 1.09 13.36 2.15
N ARG A 41 2.17 12.90 2.79
CA ARG A 41 3.37 12.39 2.09
C ARG A 41 3.06 11.16 1.26
N GLU A 42 2.25 10.24 1.78
CA GLU A 42 1.80 9.06 1.04
C GLU A 42 0.97 9.46 -0.18
N ALA A 43 0.04 10.42 -0.03
CA ALA A 43 -0.74 10.94 -1.14
C ALA A 43 0.13 11.64 -2.20
N GLU A 44 1.10 12.46 -1.77
CA GLU A 44 2.07 13.10 -2.67
C GLU A 44 2.94 12.05 -3.39
N ALA A 45 3.38 11.00 -2.69
CA ALA A 45 4.15 9.91 -3.28
C ALA A 45 3.33 9.12 -4.31
N LEU A 46 2.04 8.86 -4.04
CA LEU A 46 1.14 8.23 -5.00
C LEU A 46 0.88 9.12 -6.22
N ALA A 47 0.70 10.42 -6.02
CA ALA A 47 0.50 11.37 -7.12
C ALA A 47 1.77 11.57 -7.98
N ALA A 48 2.96 11.32 -7.42
CA ALA A 48 4.22 11.36 -8.15
C ALA A 48 4.49 10.10 -8.98
N ARG A 49 3.66 9.04 -8.84
CA ARG A 49 3.82 7.82 -9.62
C ARG A 49 3.48 8.06 -11.10
N PRO A 50 4.11 7.32 -12.03
CA PRO A 50 3.88 7.53 -13.44
C PRO A 50 2.44 7.17 -13.81
N ALA A 51 1.82 8.06 -14.59
CA ALA A 51 0.46 7.88 -15.13
C ALA A 51 0.42 6.98 -16.38
N MET A 52 1.58 6.71 -16.96
CA MET A 52 1.78 5.85 -18.12
C MET A 52 2.74 4.71 -17.76
N GLY A 53 2.49 3.52 -18.30
CA GLY A 53 3.42 2.39 -18.19
C GLY A 53 3.12 1.32 -19.22
N SER A 54 3.89 0.23 -19.18
CA SER A 54 3.69 -0.93 -20.04
C SER A 54 3.23 -2.13 -19.23
N VAL A 55 2.47 -3.04 -19.86
CA VAL A 55 2.08 -4.31 -19.25
C VAL A 55 3.31 -5.17 -18.97
N GLU A 56 4.33 -5.09 -19.83
CA GLU A 56 5.59 -5.80 -19.69
C GLU A 56 6.36 -5.37 -18.43
N ASP A 57 6.36 -4.09 -18.10
CA ASP A 57 7.01 -3.59 -16.87
C ASP A 57 6.25 -4.07 -15.63
N LEU A 58 4.92 -4.11 -15.66
CA LEU A 58 4.11 -4.67 -14.56
C LEU A 58 4.40 -6.16 -14.37
N LEU A 59 4.48 -6.93 -15.46
CA LEU A 59 4.81 -8.36 -15.38
C LEU A 59 6.21 -8.58 -14.82
N ARG A 60 7.18 -7.75 -15.22
CA ARG A 60 8.54 -7.80 -14.68
C ARG A 60 8.58 -7.46 -13.19
N GLU A 61 7.78 -6.49 -12.75
CA GLU A 61 7.65 -6.15 -11.34
C GLU A 61 7.11 -7.36 -10.55
N VAL A 62 6.04 -8.01 -11.03
CA VAL A 62 5.47 -9.20 -10.41
C VAL A 62 6.47 -10.36 -10.37
N GLU A 63 7.23 -10.59 -11.44
CA GLU A 63 8.27 -11.62 -11.48
C GLU A 63 9.43 -11.37 -10.52
N SER A 64 9.67 -10.11 -10.14
CA SER A 64 10.74 -9.74 -9.20
C SER A 64 10.36 -9.95 -7.73
N TRP A 65 9.12 -10.33 -7.45
CA TRP A 65 8.64 -10.48 -6.08
C TRP A 65 9.28 -11.68 -5.36
N PRO A 66 9.77 -11.48 -4.11
CA PRO A 66 10.25 -12.57 -3.28
C PRO A 66 9.15 -13.62 -3.04
N PRO A 67 9.49 -14.92 -3.06
CA PRO A 67 8.52 -16.00 -2.84
C PRO A 67 8.00 -16.05 -1.40
N GLU A 68 8.60 -15.34 -0.45
CA GLU A 68 8.17 -15.30 0.95
C GLU A 68 7.07 -14.26 1.24
N LEU A 69 6.66 -13.48 0.24
CA LEU A 69 5.64 -12.45 0.42
C LEU A 69 4.25 -13.06 0.65
N SER A 70 3.60 -12.64 1.73
CA SER A 70 2.19 -12.96 2.05
C SER A 70 1.21 -11.88 1.61
N SER A 71 1.69 -10.64 1.41
CA SER A 71 0.92 -9.54 0.86
C SER A 71 1.82 -8.58 0.11
N THR A 72 1.29 -7.96 -0.92
CA THR A 72 2.03 -7.03 -1.77
C THR A 72 1.09 -5.99 -2.40
N GLU A 73 1.67 -4.93 -2.93
CA GLU A 73 0.96 -3.86 -3.61
C GLU A 73 1.57 -3.62 -4.99
N LEU A 74 0.74 -3.48 -6.01
CA LEU A 74 1.15 -3.22 -7.39
C LEU A 74 0.54 -1.90 -7.87
N TRP A 75 1.39 -0.97 -8.30
CA TRP A 75 0.91 0.23 -8.98
C TRP A 75 0.55 -0.10 -10.41
N VAL A 76 -0.66 0.27 -10.82
CA VAL A 76 -1.12 0.12 -12.20
C VAL A 76 -1.47 1.50 -12.75
N PRO A 77 -0.65 2.03 -13.68
CA PRO A 77 -0.92 3.28 -14.38
C PRO A 77 -2.29 3.29 -15.07
N GLU A 78 -2.85 4.48 -15.24
CA GLU A 78 -4.14 4.70 -15.93
C GLU A 78 -4.02 4.41 -17.43
N HIS A 79 -2.90 4.79 -18.04
CA HIS A 79 -2.63 4.55 -19.45
C HIS A 79 -1.57 3.45 -19.59
N LEU A 80 -1.96 2.35 -20.23
CA LEU A 80 -1.10 1.19 -20.42
C LEU A 80 -0.88 0.92 -21.90
N THR A 81 0.33 0.47 -22.22
CA THR A 81 0.66 -0.10 -23.53
C THR A 81 1.00 -1.58 -23.41
N LEU A 82 0.74 -2.34 -24.47
CA LEU A 82 1.17 -3.71 -24.65
C LEU A 82 1.90 -3.77 -25.99
N ARG A 83 3.17 -4.16 -25.98
CA ARG A 83 4.06 -4.16 -27.15
C ARG A 83 4.15 -2.79 -27.86
N GLY A 84 3.96 -1.71 -27.09
CA GLY A 84 3.96 -0.33 -27.61
C GLY A 84 2.58 0.20 -27.99
N ASP A 85 1.57 -0.67 -28.16
CA ASP A 85 0.21 -0.25 -28.53
C ASP A 85 -0.64 0.05 -27.30
N PRO A 86 -1.45 1.12 -27.28
CA PRO A 86 -2.38 1.40 -26.18
C PRO A 86 -3.35 0.24 -25.95
N VAL A 87 -3.53 -0.16 -24.70
CA VAL A 87 -4.42 -1.27 -24.32
C VAL A 87 -5.42 -0.82 -23.26
N ALA A 88 -6.64 -1.34 -23.37
CA ALA A 88 -7.66 -1.10 -22.35
C ALA A 88 -7.22 -1.68 -21.00
N GLN A 89 -7.46 -0.94 -19.91
CA GLN A 89 -7.04 -1.34 -18.57
C GLN A 89 -7.56 -2.73 -18.18
N GLY A 90 -8.79 -3.09 -18.56
CA GLY A 90 -9.34 -4.42 -18.27
C GLY A 90 -8.56 -5.57 -18.92
N VAL A 91 -8.08 -5.37 -20.15
CA VAL A 91 -7.27 -6.37 -20.87
C VAL A 91 -5.90 -6.48 -20.23
N ALA A 92 -5.25 -5.35 -19.92
CA ALA A 92 -3.99 -5.33 -19.20
C ALA A 92 -4.09 -6.05 -17.85
N MET A 93 -5.15 -5.77 -17.08
CA MET A 93 -5.38 -6.41 -15.79
C MET A 93 -5.70 -7.90 -15.92
N ALA A 94 -6.33 -8.36 -17.00
CA ALA A 94 -6.53 -9.79 -17.23
C ALA A 94 -5.20 -10.53 -17.42
N ILE A 95 -4.27 -9.93 -18.18
CA ILE A 95 -2.93 -10.50 -18.43
C ILE A 95 -2.10 -10.50 -17.14
N VAL A 96 -2.04 -9.37 -16.44
CA VAL A 96 -1.31 -9.26 -15.17
C VAL A 96 -1.94 -10.16 -14.10
N GLY A 97 -3.27 -10.24 -14.07
CA GLY A 97 -4.02 -11.09 -13.16
C GLY A 97 -3.72 -12.57 -13.34
N ASP A 98 -3.66 -13.06 -14.58
CA ASP A 98 -3.26 -14.44 -14.87
C ASP A 98 -1.87 -14.78 -14.29
N LYS A 99 -0.91 -13.86 -14.47
CA LYS A 99 0.43 -14.00 -13.89
C LYS A 99 0.39 -14.01 -12.36
N LEU A 100 -0.34 -13.09 -11.74
CA LEU A 100 -0.48 -13.03 -10.28
C LEU A 100 -1.08 -14.30 -9.69
N LEU A 101 -2.10 -14.85 -10.35
CA LEU A 101 -2.74 -16.10 -9.93
C LEU A 101 -1.78 -17.29 -10.00
N SER A 102 -0.83 -17.31 -10.95
CA SER A 102 0.22 -18.33 -10.98
C SER A 102 1.20 -18.28 -9.80
N PHE A 103 1.19 -17.20 -9.01
CA PHE A 103 1.93 -17.04 -7.76
C PHE A 103 1.03 -17.13 -6.52
N ASP A 104 -0.21 -17.58 -6.66
CA ASP A 104 -1.23 -17.66 -5.61
C ASP A 104 -1.62 -16.29 -5.02
N PHE A 105 -1.43 -15.19 -5.76
CA PHE A 105 -1.82 -13.86 -5.31
C PHE A 105 -3.24 -13.50 -5.75
N PHE A 106 -4.10 -13.18 -4.78
CA PHE A 106 -5.50 -12.80 -5.00
C PHE A 106 -5.74 -11.32 -4.70
N PRO A 107 -6.57 -10.63 -5.52
CA PRO A 107 -6.87 -9.22 -5.31
C PRO A 107 -7.73 -9.02 -4.07
N LYS A 108 -7.25 -8.20 -3.12
CA LYS A 108 -7.99 -7.80 -1.92
C LYS A 108 -8.76 -6.49 -2.12
N GLY A 109 -8.35 -5.69 -3.10
CA GLY A 109 -8.96 -4.40 -3.43
C GLY A 109 -7.92 -3.42 -3.98
N TYR A 110 -8.33 -2.18 -4.22
CA TYR A 110 -7.44 -1.14 -4.71
C TYR A 110 -7.72 0.22 -4.08
N ALA A 111 -6.74 1.11 -4.16
CA ALA A 111 -6.89 2.53 -3.89
C ALA A 111 -6.66 3.32 -5.19
N ALA A 112 -7.60 4.18 -5.54
CA ALA A 112 -7.45 5.07 -6.68
C ALA A 112 -6.60 6.29 -6.29
N ALA A 113 -5.71 6.71 -7.20
CA ALA A 113 -4.91 7.91 -7.05
C ALA A 113 -4.79 8.61 -8.43
N PRO A 114 -4.39 9.89 -8.47
CA PRO A 114 -4.12 10.54 -9.75
C PRO A 114 -3.10 9.73 -10.57
N GLY A 115 -3.44 9.43 -11.82
CA GLY A 115 -2.59 8.68 -12.75
C GLY A 115 -2.65 7.16 -12.63
N GLY A 116 -3.45 6.57 -11.73
CA GLY A 116 -3.55 5.11 -11.67
C GLY A 116 -4.24 4.54 -10.44
N ARG A 117 -4.00 3.26 -10.21
CA ARG A 117 -4.57 2.50 -9.08
C ARG A 117 -3.50 1.66 -8.42
N LEU A 118 -3.47 1.69 -7.09
CA LEU A 118 -2.65 0.80 -6.29
C LEU A 118 -3.49 -0.41 -5.89
N TYR A 119 -3.22 -1.56 -6.50
CA TYR A 119 -3.88 -2.82 -6.20
C TYR A 119 -3.15 -3.53 -5.06
N ARG A 120 -3.92 -4.15 -4.17
CA ARG A 120 -3.42 -4.92 -3.03
C ARG A 120 -3.72 -6.39 -3.25
N TYR A 121 -2.70 -7.22 -3.08
CA TYR A 121 -2.78 -8.66 -3.24
C TYR A 121 -2.38 -9.37 -1.96
N ILE A 122 -3.03 -10.50 -1.70
CA ILE A 122 -2.69 -11.41 -0.61
C ILE A 122 -2.47 -12.80 -1.16
N ARG A 123 -1.57 -13.53 -0.53
CA ARG A 123 -1.31 -14.93 -0.85
C ARG A 123 -2.15 -15.82 0.08
N GLU A 124 -2.89 -16.75 -0.51
CA GLU A 124 -3.65 -17.77 0.24
C GLU A 124 -2.89 -19.09 0.35
#